data_AF-X0VLP8-F1
#
_entry.id   AF-X0VLP8-F1
#
_cell.length_a   1.000
_cell.length_b   1.000
_cell.length_c   1.000
_cell.angle_alpha   90.00
_cell.angle_beta   90.00
_cell.angle_gamma   90.00
#
_symmetry.space_group_name_H-M   'P 1'
#
loop_
_entity.id
_entity.type
_entity.pdbx_description
1 polymer ?
#
loop_
_entity_poly.entity_id
_entity_poly.type
_entity_poly.pdbx_seq_one_letter_code
_entity_poly.pdbx_strand_id
1 'polypeptide(L)'
;FGQDKKIKSEEKDSVEPSLIYSGIRLSSAITLFSLCFIIIVFLGVWLASIGDEIVISMNWSEALVGTVFLALATSLPELVVSISSLKFGADMAVGNILGANFLDIMVIPACDIFFRQGEFLSYVTPKHTITLILGIILTGIVVIGLIYRSRRSFLKLGWDVIAMLATFVVGGYFLILIMKG
;
A
#
# COMPACT_ATOMS: atom_id res chain seq x y z
N PHE A 1 31.75 24.40 -8.60
CA PHE A 1 32.14 24.99 -7.29
C PHE A 1 30.98 25.49 -6.43
N GLY A 2 29.84 25.96 -6.98
CA GLY A 2 28.69 26.40 -6.18
C GLY A 2 27.65 25.31 -5.86
N GLN A 3 27.56 24.23 -6.65
CA GLN A 3 26.62 23.12 -6.41
C GLN A 3 27.12 22.13 -5.34
N ASP A 4 28.43 21.81 -5.31
CA ASP A 4 29.01 20.93 -4.28
C ASP A 4 28.86 21.46 -2.86
N LYS A 5 28.84 22.79 -2.70
CA LYS A 5 28.59 23.43 -1.40
C LYS A 5 27.13 23.34 -0.96
N LYS A 6 26.18 23.32 -1.91
CA LYS A 6 24.74 23.17 -1.62
C LYS A 6 24.40 21.73 -1.25
N ILE A 7 25.00 20.77 -1.93
CA ILE A 7 24.87 19.34 -1.63
C ILE A 7 25.40 19.04 -0.22
N LYS A 8 26.59 19.56 0.13
CA LYS A 8 27.16 19.43 1.48
C LYS A 8 26.38 20.13 2.59
N SER A 9 25.61 21.17 2.28
CA SER A 9 24.75 21.84 3.28
C SER A 9 23.42 21.11 3.49
N GLU A 10 22.86 20.47 2.46
CA GLU A 10 21.64 19.66 2.58
C GLU A 10 21.91 18.29 3.26
N GLU A 11 23.10 17.72 3.06
CA GLU A 11 23.53 16.47 3.73
C GLU A 11 23.71 16.66 5.24
N LYS A 12 24.09 17.87 5.68
CA LYS A 12 24.38 18.18 7.10
C LYS A 12 23.15 18.34 7.99
N ASP A 13 21.97 18.59 7.40
CA ASP A 13 20.69 18.67 8.11
C ASP A 13 19.91 17.33 8.08
N SER A 14 20.44 16.31 7.40
CA SER A 14 19.93 14.95 7.54
C SER A 14 20.36 14.42 8.92
N VAL A 15 19.39 14.21 9.81
CA VAL A 15 19.62 13.58 11.10
C VAL A 15 20.22 12.21 10.82
N GLU A 16 21.51 12.03 11.06
CA GLU A 16 22.14 10.71 10.93
C GLU A 16 21.34 9.69 11.77
N PRO A 17 20.72 8.67 11.15
CA PRO A 17 19.90 7.70 11.88
C PRO A 17 20.69 6.95 12.96
N SER A 18 22.01 6.90 12.80
CA SER A 18 22.99 6.29 13.70
C SER A 18 22.91 6.84 15.14
N LEU A 19 22.55 8.11 15.33
CA LEU A 19 22.48 8.75 16.65
C LEU A 19 21.22 8.34 17.44
N ILE A 20 20.10 8.08 16.77
CA ILE A 20 18.80 7.74 17.39
C ILE A 20 18.77 6.32 17.94
N TYR A 21 19.47 5.38 17.30
CA TYR A 21 19.45 3.95 17.66
C TYR A 21 20.67 3.46 18.44
N SER A 22 21.59 4.36 18.77
CA SER A 22 22.86 4.06 19.46
C SER A 22 22.72 3.36 20.82
N GLY A 23 21.52 3.39 21.43
CA GLY A 23 21.22 2.73 22.71
C GLY A 23 20.41 1.43 22.63
N ILE A 24 19.94 1.00 21.45
CA ILE A 24 19.07 -0.18 21.34
C ILE A 24 19.89 -1.45 21.15
N ARG A 25 19.76 -2.40 22.09
CA ARG A 25 20.35 -3.73 21.95
C ARG A 25 19.61 -4.52 20.87
N LEU A 26 20.35 -5.26 20.03
CA LEU A 26 19.79 -6.08 18.94
C LEU A 26 18.70 -7.05 19.43
N SER A 27 18.91 -7.68 20.59
CA SER A 27 17.93 -8.58 21.20
C SER A 27 16.62 -7.87 21.56
N SER A 28 16.70 -6.63 22.05
CA SER A 28 15.52 -5.81 22.34
C SER A 28 14.79 -5.40 21.06
N ALA A 29 15.52 -5.06 20.00
CA ALA A 29 14.93 -4.71 18.70
C ALA A 29 14.17 -5.91 18.10
N ILE A 30 14.78 -7.10 18.10
CA ILE A 30 14.15 -8.33 17.59
C ILE A 30 12.90 -8.66 18.42
N THR A 31 12.99 -8.60 19.75
CA THR A 31 11.86 -8.92 20.62
C THR A 31 10.67 -7.98 20.38
N LEU A 32 10.93 -6.68 20.29
CA LEU A 32 9.90 -5.68 20.03
C LEU A 32 9.30 -5.86 18.64
N PHE A 33 10.13 -6.12 17.62
CA PHE A 33 9.68 -6.37 16.26
C PHE A 33 8.77 -7.60 16.18
N SER A 34 9.20 -8.73 16.76
CA SER A 34 8.39 -9.95 16.80
C SER A 34 7.08 -9.76 17.56
N LEU A 35 7.09 -9.01 18.66
CA LEU A 35 5.88 -8.68 19.40
C LEU A 35 4.89 -7.87 18.55
N CYS A 36 5.36 -6.79 17.92
CA CYS A 36 4.55 -5.97 17.02
C CYS A 36 4.01 -6.79 15.84
N PHE A 37 4.83 -7.66 15.26
CA PHE A 37 4.43 -8.56 14.17
C PHE A 37 3.26 -9.46 14.58
N ILE A 38 3.34 -10.11 15.75
CA ILE A 38 2.26 -10.97 16.25
C ILE A 38 0.97 -10.16 16.46
N ILE A 39 1.08 -8.96 17.04
CA ILE A 39 -0.07 -8.07 17.26
C ILE A 39 -0.71 -7.71 15.92
N ILE A 40 0.08 -7.32 14.91
CA ILE A 40 -0.42 -6.95 13.59
C ILE A 40 -1.14 -8.13 12.92
N VAL A 41 -0.58 -9.33 12.99
CA VAL A 41 -1.23 -10.54 12.45
C VAL A 41 -2.58 -10.77 13.13
N PHE A 42 -2.63 -10.70 14.46
CA PHE A 42 -3.88 -10.86 15.21
C PHE A 42 -4.92 -9.79 14.85
N LEU A 43 -4.50 -8.53 14.77
CA LEU A 43 -5.37 -7.43 14.35
C LEU A 43 -5.85 -7.59 12.91
N GLY A 44 -5.02 -8.11 12.01
CA GLY A 44 -5.41 -8.39 10.62
C GLY A 44 -6.50 -9.46 10.52
N VAL A 45 -6.39 -10.54 11.30
CA VAL A 45 -7.44 -11.56 11.37
C VAL A 45 -8.73 -10.98 11.96
N TRP A 46 -8.62 -10.19 13.02
CA TRP A 46 -9.79 -9.56 13.64
C TRP A 46 -10.46 -8.55 12.71
N LEU A 47 -9.68 -7.78 11.96
CA LEU A 47 -10.16 -6.83 10.95
C LEU A 47 -10.98 -7.52 9.84
N ALA A 48 -10.56 -8.71 9.41
CA ALA A 48 -11.34 -9.50 8.45
C ALA A 48 -12.72 -9.89 9.02
N SER A 49 -12.78 -10.29 10.30
CA SER A 49 -14.05 -10.59 10.97
C SER A 49 -14.98 -9.38 11.07
N ILE A 50 -14.42 -8.18 11.33
CA ILE A 50 -15.18 -6.93 11.31
C ILE A 50 -15.72 -6.66 9.89
N GLY A 51 -14.96 -7.00 8.86
CA GLY A 51 -15.42 -6.95 7.47
C GLY A 51 -16.70 -7.75 7.24
N ASP A 52 -16.77 -8.97 7.75
CA ASP A 52 -17.97 -9.82 7.64
C ASP A 52 -19.17 -9.21 8.37
N GLU A 53 -18.95 -8.59 9.54
CA GLU A 53 -20.00 -7.85 10.25
C GLU A 53 -20.51 -6.63 9.46
N ILE A 54 -19.62 -5.92 8.73
CA ILE A 54 -20.00 -4.81 7.85
C ILE A 54 -20.85 -5.31 6.68
N VAL A 55 -20.49 -6.44 6.06
CA VAL A 55 -21.26 -7.08 4.99
C VAL A 55 -22.70 -7.33 5.44
N ILE A 56 -22.88 -7.93 6.61
CA ILE A 56 -24.20 -8.28 7.16
C ILE A 56 -24.98 -7.03 7.56
N SER A 57 -24.35 -6.11 8.29
CA SER A 57 -25.03 -4.93 8.86
C SER A 57 -25.45 -3.91 7.79
N MET A 58 -24.63 -3.73 6.76
CA MET A 58 -24.87 -2.77 5.68
C MET A 58 -25.58 -3.38 4.46
N ASN A 59 -25.77 -4.70 4.46
CA ASN A 59 -26.24 -5.48 3.30
C ASN A 59 -25.42 -5.17 2.04
N TRP A 60 -24.10 -5.11 2.19
CA TRP A 60 -23.15 -4.89 1.09
C TRP A 60 -22.60 -6.21 0.60
N SER A 61 -22.04 -6.24 -0.61
CA SER A 61 -21.32 -7.44 -1.05
C SER A 61 -19.95 -7.58 -0.36
N GLU A 62 -19.56 -8.82 -0.06
CA GLU A 62 -18.22 -9.17 0.46
C GLU A 62 -17.11 -8.60 -0.42
N ALA A 63 -17.29 -8.65 -1.74
CA ALA A 63 -16.34 -8.11 -2.70
C ALA A 63 -16.16 -6.58 -2.54
N LEU A 64 -17.20 -5.81 -2.18
CA LEU A 64 -17.06 -4.37 -1.93
C LEU A 64 -16.27 -4.11 -0.65
N VAL A 65 -16.62 -4.82 0.42
CA VAL A 65 -15.96 -4.66 1.73
C VAL A 65 -14.49 -5.05 1.62
N GLY A 66 -14.18 -6.17 0.97
CA GLY A 66 -12.80 -6.60 0.73
C GLY A 66 -12.01 -5.62 -0.16
N THR A 67 -12.58 -5.19 -1.29
CA THR A 67 -11.84 -4.38 -2.27
C THR A 67 -11.65 -2.92 -1.87
N VAL A 68 -12.54 -2.37 -1.03
CA VAL A 68 -12.45 -0.97 -0.59
C VAL A 68 -11.97 -0.90 0.85
N PHE A 69 -12.71 -1.48 1.80
CA PHE A 69 -12.48 -1.25 3.22
C PHE A 69 -11.26 -2.02 3.72
N LEU A 70 -11.17 -3.31 3.40
CA LEU A 70 -10.04 -4.14 3.83
C LEU A 70 -8.76 -3.67 3.16
N ALA A 71 -8.79 -3.40 1.84
CA ALA A 71 -7.66 -2.84 1.11
C ALA A 71 -7.17 -1.48 1.67
N LEU A 72 -8.09 -0.55 1.97
CA LEU A 72 -7.72 0.72 2.61
C LEU A 72 -7.09 0.51 3.98
N ALA A 73 -7.66 -0.38 4.79
CA ALA A 73 -7.19 -0.63 6.15
C ALA A 73 -5.78 -1.26 6.16
N THR A 74 -5.45 -2.13 5.20
CA THR A 74 -4.11 -2.74 5.08
C THR A 74 -3.07 -1.82 4.48
N SER A 75 -3.43 -0.92 3.55
CA SER A 75 -2.48 0.02 2.92
C SER A 75 -2.20 1.28 3.76
N LEU A 76 -3.06 1.62 4.73
CA LEU A 76 -2.83 2.77 5.63
C LEU A 76 -1.52 2.65 6.44
N PRO A 77 -1.21 1.51 7.10
CA PRO A 77 0.08 1.29 7.73
C PRO A 77 1.26 1.52 6.78
N GLU A 78 1.17 1.03 5.55
CA GLU A 78 2.24 1.18 4.55
C GLU A 78 2.47 2.62 4.14
N LEU A 79 1.39 3.40 4.01
CA LEU A 79 1.47 4.84 3.77
C LEU A 79 2.22 5.54 4.91
N VAL A 80 1.89 5.21 6.17
CA VAL A 80 2.55 5.79 7.35
C VAL A 80 4.04 5.43 7.39
N VAL A 81 4.38 4.16 7.12
CA VAL A 81 5.78 3.71 7.07
C VAL A 81 6.53 4.35 5.91
N SER A 82 5.92 4.44 4.73
CA SER A 82 6.52 5.09 3.55
C SER A 82 6.82 6.56 3.80
N ILE A 83 5.87 7.32 4.38
CA ILE A 83 6.09 8.71 4.76
C ILE A 83 7.20 8.84 5.82
N SER A 84 7.22 7.93 6.79
CA SER A 84 8.25 7.92 7.84
C SER A 84 9.64 7.58 7.30
N SER A 85 9.70 6.69 6.32
CA SER A 85 10.95 6.23 5.70
C SER A 85 11.67 7.30 4.89
N LEU A 86 10.95 8.33 4.42
CA LEU A 86 11.55 9.51 3.77
C LEU A 86 12.57 10.23 4.68
N LYS A 87 12.41 10.12 6.00
CA LYS A 87 13.37 10.69 6.98
C LYS A 87 14.72 9.96 6.99
N PHE A 88 14.75 8.72 6.50
CA PHE A 88 15.95 7.87 6.44
C PHE A 88 16.58 7.83 5.04
N GLY A 89 16.03 8.59 4.08
CA GLY A 89 16.55 8.71 2.72
C GLY A 89 15.64 8.09 1.65
N ALA A 90 15.85 8.52 0.41
CA ALA A 90 15.03 8.10 -0.74
C ALA A 90 15.13 6.58 -1.00
N ASP A 91 16.31 5.98 -0.84
CA ASP A 91 16.52 4.55 -1.10
C ASP A 91 15.74 3.67 -0.10
N MET A 92 15.66 4.06 1.17
CA MET A 92 14.86 3.34 2.17
C MET A 92 13.37 3.45 1.86
N ALA A 93 12.90 4.62 1.44
CA ALA A 93 11.51 4.82 1.06
C ALA A 93 11.11 4.04 -0.19
N VAL A 94 11.96 4.04 -1.22
CA VAL A 94 11.74 3.23 -2.43
C VAL A 94 11.78 1.74 -2.08
N GLY A 95 12.72 1.31 -1.25
CA GLY A 95 12.80 -0.08 -0.78
C GLY A 95 11.53 -0.54 -0.04
N ASN A 96 10.98 0.32 0.83
CA ASN A 96 9.72 0.04 1.52
C ASN A 96 8.55 -0.14 0.54
N ILE A 97 8.37 0.82 -0.38
CA ILE A 97 7.27 0.80 -1.36
C ILE A 97 7.35 -0.43 -2.26
N LEU A 98 8.54 -0.74 -2.79
CA LEU A 98 8.73 -1.89 -3.67
C LEU A 98 8.55 -3.22 -2.92
N GLY A 99 9.08 -3.31 -1.69
CA GLY A 99 8.96 -4.51 -0.86
C GLY A 99 7.52 -4.80 -0.45
N ALA A 100 6.76 -3.78 -0.05
CA ALA A 100 5.35 -3.91 0.31
C ALA A 100 4.51 -4.42 -0.88
N ASN A 101 4.62 -3.77 -2.04
CA ASN A 101 3.92 -4.19 -3.26
C ASN A 101 4.28 -5.61 -3.69
N PHE A 102 5.54 -6.03 -3.50
CA PHE A 102 5.96 -7.39 -3.81
C PHE A 102 5.31 -8.43 -2.87
N LEU A 103 5.22 -8.11 -1.59
CA LEU A 103 4.54 -8.98 -0.62
C LEU A 103 3.03 -9.08 -0.92
N ASP A 104 2.36 -7.98 -1.26
CA ASP A 104 0.94 -7.99 -1.64
C ASP A 104 0.64 -8.97 -2.78
N ILE A 105 1.49 -8.97 -3.82
CA ILE A 105 1.34 -9.89 -4.95
C ILE A 105 1.66 -11.33 -4.53
N MET A 106 2.64 -11.54 -3.65
CA MET A 106 3.03 -12.86 -3.12
C MET A 106 1.95 -13.50 -2.24
N VAL A 107 0.97 -12.74 -1.74
CA VAL A 107 -0.17 -13.32 -1.04
C VAL A 107 -0.97 -14.27 -1.95
N ILE A 108 -1.06 -14.00 -3.26
CA ILE A 108 -1.83 -14.83 -4.21
C ILE A 108 -1.30 -16.28 -4.27
N PRO A 109 -0.01 -16.54 -4.60
CA PRO A 109 0.50 -17.90 -4.60
C PRO A 109 0.52 -18.54 -3.21
N ALA A 110 0.68 -17.75 -2.14
CA ALA A 110 0.55 -18.27 -0.78
C ALA A 110 -0.88 -18.79 -0.54
N CYS A 111 -1.91 -18.01 -0.88
CA CYS A 111 -3.30 -18.43 -0.82
C CYS A 111 -3.55 -19.70 -1.63
N ASP A 112 -3.02 -19.80 -2.85
CA ASP A 112 -3.18 -20.99 -3.70
C ASP A 112 -2.56 -22.26 -3.07
N ILE A 113 -1.39 -22.15 -2.43
CA ILE A 113 -0.75 -23.27 -1.70
C ILE A 113 -1.61 -23.74 -0.52
N PHE A 114 -2.20 -22.81 0.23
CA PHE A 114 -3.03 -23.14 1.40
C PHE A 114 -4.47 -23.53 1.01
N PHE A 115 -4.94 -23.16 -0.19
CA PHE A 115 -6.28 -23.45 -0.67
C PHE A 115 -6.36 -24.87 -1.27
N ARG A 116 -6.83 -25.82 -0.46
CA ARG A 116 -6.86 -27.25 -0.80
C ARG A 116 -7.91 -27.69 -1.83
N GLN A 117 -8.74 -26.79 -2.37
CA GLN A 117 -9.93 -27.13 -3.18
C GLN A 117 -9.79 -26.85 -4.69
N GLY A 118 -8.59 -26.53 -5.18
CA GLY A 118 -8.31 -26.25 -6.60
C GLY A 118 -7.63 -24.89 -6.79
N GLU A 119 -7.47 -24.44 -8.05
CA GLU A 119 -6.86 -23.13 -8.36
C GLU A 119 -7.70 -21.98 -7.75
N PHE A 120 -7.11 -21.20 -6.84
CA PHE A 120 -7.81 -20.12 -6.13
C PHE A 120 -8.52 -19.14 -7.09
N LEU A 121 -7.89 -18.83 -8.22
CA LEU A 121 -8.42 -17.90 -9.22
C LEU A 121 -9.66 -18.42 -9.96
N SER A 122 -9.88 -19.74 -10.00
CA SER A 122 -11.05 -20.34 -10.66
C SER A 122 -12.34 -20.15 -9.86
N TYR A 123 -12.23 -19.86 -8.55
CA TYR A 123 -13.35 -19.62 -7.64
C TYR A 123 -13.68 -18.13 -7.45
N VAL A 124 -12.95 -17.24 -8.13
CA VAL A 124 -13.17 -15.80 -7.99
C VAL A 124 -14.49 -15.41 -8.64
N THR A 125 -15.37 -14.80 -7.83
CA THR A 125 -16.70 -14.39 -8.27
C THR A 125 -16.59 -13.32 -9.38
N PRO A 126 -17.45 -13.33 -10.42
CA PRO A 126 -17.46 -12.31 -11.48
C PRO A 126 -17.62 -10.86 -10.98
N LYS A 127 -18.07 -10.67 -9.74
CA LYS A 127 -18.21 -9.37 -9.07
C LYS A 127 -16.88 -8.59 -8.98
N HIS A 128 -15.72 -9.25 -9.05
CA HIS A 128 -14.41 -8.59 -9.07
C HIS A 128 -14.01 -8.00 -10.43
N THR A 129 -14.79 -8.23 -11.50
CA THR A 129 -14.46 -7.76 -12.86
C THR A 129 -14.23 -6.24 -12.91
N ILE A 130 -15.08 -5.47 -12.23
CA ILE A 130 -14.97 -4.01 -12.20
C ILE A 130 -13.70 -3.58 -11.45
N THR A 131 -13.38 -4.24 -10.34
CA THR A 131 -12.15 -3.99 -9.59
C THR A 131 -10.91 -4.28 -10.44
N LEU A 132 -10.92 -5.36 -11.21
CA LEU A 132 -9.82 -5.69 -12.14
C LEU A 132 -9.64 -4.63 -13.22
N ILE A 133 -10.73 -4.19 -13.84
CA ILE A 133 -10.70 -3.11 -14.85
C ILE A 133 -10.12 -1.83 -14.24
N LEU A 134 -10.58 -1.46 -13.04
CA LEU A 134 -10.06 -0.28 -12.34
C LEU A 134 -8.57 -0.42 -12.03
N GLY A 135 -8.12 -1.58 -11.56
CA GLY A 135 -6.70 -1.87 -11.30
C GLY A 135 -5.84 -1.79 -12.56
N ILE A 136 -6.32 -2.30 -13.69
CA ILE A 136 -5.63 -2.20 -15.00
C ILE A 136 -5.49 -0.75 -15.43
N ILE A 137 -6.55 0.06 -15.31
CA ILE A 137 -6.52 1.48 -15.65
C ILE A 137 -5.50 2.22 -14.77
N LEU A 138 -5.56 2.03 -13.44
CA LEU A 138 -4.62 2.66 -12.51
C LEU A 138 -3.17 2.27 -12.82
N THR A 139 -2.91 0.98 -13.05
CA THR A 139 -1.58 0.48 -13.42
C THR A 139 -1.10 1.08 -14.75
N GLY A 140 -1.99 1.22 -15.72
CA GLY A 140 -1.70 1.87 -16.99
C GLY A 140 -1.27 3.33 -16.82
N ILE A 141 -1.97 4.09 -15.97
CA ILE A 141 -1.60 5.48 -15.63
C ILE A 141 -0.20 5.52 -15.00
N VAL A 142 0.12 4.58 -14.11
CA VAL A 142 1.47 4.48 -13.50
C VAL A 142 2.53 4.25 -14.55
N VAL A 143 2.33 3.29 -15.46
CA VAL A 143 3.29 2.98 -16.52
C VAL A 143 3.49 4.18 -17.45
N ILE A 144 2.41 4.86 -17.86
CA ILE A 144 2.48 6.06 -18.68
C ILE A 144 3.23 7.18 -17.95
N GLY A 145 2.95 7.39 -16.67
CA GLY A 145 3.63 8.37 -15.82
C GLY A 145 5.14 8.10 -15.71
N LEU A 146 5.53 6.83 -15.57
CA LEU A 146 6.93 6.41 -15.53
C LEU A 146 7.65 6.64 -16.86
N ILE A 147 7.04 6.26 -17.99
CA ILE A 147 7.64 6.42 -19.33
C ILE A 147 7.79 7.89 -19.71
N TYR A 148 6.76 8.70 -19.45
CA TYR A 148 6.72 10.09 -19.90
C TYR A 148 7.50 11.06 -19.00
N ARG A 149 7.98 10.59 -17.83
CA ARG A 149 8.74 11.34 -16.80
C ARG A 149 8.38 12.83 -16.78
N SER A 150 7.15 13.13 -16.38
CA SER A 150 6.61 14.49 -16.41
C SER A 150 7.46 15.44 -15.56
N ARG A 151 8.20 16.35 -16.21
CA ARG A 151 8.93 17.45 -15.54
C ARG A 151 8.02 18.61 -15.11
N ARG A 152 6.73 18.58 -15.44
CA ARG A 152 5.77 19.65 -15.13
C ARG A 152 4.98 19.26 -13.89
N SER A 153 5.37 19.84 -12.78
CA SER A 153 4.68 19.77 -11.49
C SER A 153 3.64 20.88 -11.42
N PHE A 154 2.38 20.52 -11.16
CA PHE A 154 1.37 21.45 -10.66
C PHE A 154 1.24 21.17 -9.16
N LEU A 155 1.46 22.17 -8.31
CA LEU A 155 1.39 22.00 -6.85
C LEU A 155 2.38 20.97 -6.24
N LYS A 156 3.56 20.74 -6.83
CA LYS A 156 4.52 19.67 -6.43
C LYS A 156 4.06 18.25 -6.76
N LEU A 157 2.85 18.06 -7.29
CA LEU A 157 2.37 16.77 -7.81
C LEU A 157 2.51 16.72 -9.34
N GLY A 158 2.88 15.55 -9.85
CA GLY A 158 2.79 15.24 -11.28
C GLY A 158 1.33 15.09 -11.71
N TRP A 159 1.03 15.44 -12.96
CA TRP A 159 -0.31 15.23 -13.55
C TRP A 159 -0.76 13.76 -13.49
N ASP A 160 0.20 12.84 -13.57
CA ASP A 160 0.06 11.41 -13.36
C ASP A 160 -0.55 11.07 -11.99
N VAL A 161 -0.06 11.69 -10.91
CA VAL A 161 -0.60 11.46 -9.55
C VAL A 161 -2.02 12.00 -9.42
N ILE A 162 -2.31 13.17 -10.01
CA ILE A 162 -3.65 13.77 -10.00
C ILE A 162 -4.63 12.86 -10.76
N ALA A 163 -4.21 12.35 -11.93
CA ALA A 163 -5.01 11.41 -12.71
C ALA A 163 -5.28 10.11 -11.93
N MET A 164 -4.27 9.54 -11.26
CA MET A 164 -4.46 8.36 -10.41
C MET A 164 -5.47 8.62 -9.29
N LEU A 165 -5.32 9.74 -8.58
CA LEU A 165 -6.19 10.06 -7.45
C LEU A 165 -7.63 10.30 -7.92
N ALA A 166 -7.81 11.00 -9.03
CA ALA A 166 -9.13 11.18 -9.64
C ALA A 166 -9.75 9.84 -10.07
N THR A 167 -9.00 8.98 -10.76
CA THR A 167 -9.47 7.65 -11.18
C THR A 167 -9.81 6.77 -9.98
N PHE A 168 -8.99 6.79 -8.92
CA PHE A 168 -9.26 6.03 -7.71
C PHE A 168 -10.54 6.48 -7.01
N VAL A 169 -10.74 7.80 -6.84
CA VAL A 169 -11.93 8.35 -6.19
C VAL A 169 -13.19 8.09 -7.02
N VAL A 170 -13.16 8.37 -8.32
CA VAL A 170 -14.31 8.18 -9.21
C VAL A 170 -14.64 6.69 -9.38
N GLY A 171 -13.62 5.86 -9.60
CA GLY A 171 -13.77 4.41 -9.76
C GLY A 171 -14.23 3.73 -8.47
N GLY A 172 -13.69 4.13 -7.32
CA GLY A 172 -14.12 3.64 -6.01
C GLY A 172 -15.57 4.02 -5.70
N TYR A 173 -15.97 5.26 -5.98
CA TYR A 173 -17.37 5.68 -5.84
C TYR A 173 -18.31 4.88 -6.74
N PHE A 174 -17.93 4.66 -8.00
CA PHE A 174 -18.70 3.86 -8.94
C PHE A 174 -18.82 2.39 -8.50
N LEU A 175 -17.73 1.81 -8.00
CA LEU A 175 -17.70 0.46 -7.45
C LEU A 175 -18.66 0.34 -6.26
N ILE A 176 -18.63 1.31 -5.33
CA ILE A 176 -19.55 1.34 -4.18
C ILE A 176 -21.01 1.39 -4.65
N LEU A 177 -21.34 2.22 -5.64
CA LEU A 177 -22.72 2.30 -6.15
C LEU A 177 -23.23 1.00 -6.77
N ILE A 178 -22.40 0.31 -7.54
CA ILE A 178 -22.79 -0.94 -8.21
C ILE A 178 -22.91 -2.10 -7.23
N MET A 179 -21.99 -2.19 -6.28
CA MET A 179 -21.84 -3.37 -5.42
C MET A 179 -22.58 -3.24 -4.07
N LYS A 180 -23.24 -2.09 -3.85
CA LYS A 180 -24.20 -1.84 -2.78
C LYS A 180 -25.64 -2.25 -3.14
N GLY A 181 -25.94 -2.44 -4.44
CA GLY A 181 -27.21 -2.96 -4.95
C GLY A 181 -27.18 -4.47 -5.14
#